data_AF-A0ABD0QPJ4-F1
#
_entry.id   AF-A0ABD0QPJ4-F1
#
_cell.length_a   1.000
_cell.length_b   1.000
_cell.length_c   1.000
_cell.angle_alpha   90.00
_cell.angle_beta   90.00
_cell.angle_gamma   90.00
#
_symmetry.space_group_name_H-M   'P 1'
#
loop_
_entity.id
_entity.type
_entity.pdbx_description
1 polymer ?
#
loop_
_entity_poly.entity_id
_entity_poly.type
_entity_poly.pdbx_seq_one_letter_code
_entity_poly.pdbx_strand_id
1 'polypeptide(L)'
;VLTLCRPVDSRLEHVDFESLLQCLSVTRLLQRRVIFIADKLSVLSRCAHSALALLYPFTWQHTFVPVLPANMLDICCSPTPFVMGALSPSLPEVLDMPIEEVSPFKGAI
;
A
#
# COMPACT_ATOMS: atom_id res chain seq x y z
N VAL A 1 -28.82 5.61 -13.40
CA VAL A 1 -28.27 5.16 -12.10
C VAL A 1 -26.97 4.43 -12.39
N LEU A 2 -25.82 5.00 -12.01
CA LEU A 2 -24.51 4.35 -12.17
C LEU A 2 -24.34 3.38 -11.01
N THR A 3 -24.57 2.09 -11.26
CA THR A 3 -24.35 1.04 -10.26
C THR A 3 -22.87 0.72 -10.25
N LEU A 4 -22.20 1.14 -9.20
CA LEU A 4 -20.78 0.96 -9.02
C LEU A 4 -20.53 -0.41 -8.37
N CYS A 5 -20.22 -1.44 -9.16
CA CYS A 5 -19.88 -2.78 -8.66
C CYS A 5 -18.37 -2.93 -8.47
N ARG A 6 -17.93 -3.22 -7.24
CA ARG A 6 -16.56 -3.65 -6.94
C ARG A 6 -16.24 -4.92 -7.74
N PRO A 7 -15.12 -5.02 -8.47
CA PRO A 7 -14.71 -6.27 -9.10
C PRO A 7 -14.61 -7.38 -8.05
N VAL A 8 -15.08 -8.59 -8.38
CA VAL A 8 -14.92 -9.76 -7.51
C VAL A 8 -13.46 -10.16 -7.53
N ASP A 9 -12.67 -9.54 -6.65
CA ASP A 9 -11.26 -9.84 -6.48
C ASP A 9 -11.11 -10.83 -5.31
N SER A 10 -11.09 -12.13 -5.63
CA SER A 10 -11.00 -13.25 -4.67
C SER A 10 -9.75 -13.20 -3.79
N ARG A 11 -8.76 -12.38 -4.17
CA ARG A 11 -7.51 -12.19 -3.43
C ARG A 11 -7.68 -11.40 -2.13
N LEU A 12 -8.84 -10.75 -1.94
CA LEU A 12 -9.08 -9.80 -0.85
C LEU A 12 -9.98 -10.37 0.28
N GLU A 13 -10.36 -11.64 0.24
CA GLU A 13 -11.33 -12.24 1.17
C GLU A 13 -10.86 -12.32 2.64
N HIS A 14 -9.55 -12.24 2.88
CA HIS A 14 -8.94 -12.43 4.21
C HIS A 14 -8.27 -11.16 4.75
N VAL A 15 -8.56 -9.99 4.19
CA VAL A 15 -7.94 -8.74 4.64
C VAL A 15 -8.93 -7.99 5.52
N ASP A 16 -8.51 -7.62 6.74
CA ASP A 16 -9.30 -6.71 7.56
C ASP A 16 -9.29 -5.31 6.92
N PHE A 17 -10.37 -5.01 6.20
CA PHE A 17 -10.54 -3.74 5.52
C PHE A 17 -10.75 -2.59 6.51
N GLU A 18 -11.21 -2.84 7.73
CA GLU A 18 -11.50 -1.80 8.70
C GLU A 18 -10.21 -1.12 9.17
N SER A 19 -9.21 -1.93 9.56
CA SER A 19 -7.87 -1.43 9.89
C SER A 19 -7.21 -0.70 8.72
N LEU A 20 -7.39 -1.19 7.48
CA LEU A 20 -6.89 -0.50 6.28
C LEU A 20 -7.60 0.83 6.04
N LEU A 21 -8.93 0.89 6.15
CA LEU A 21 -9.73 2.11 5.96
C LEU A 21 -9.45 3.18 7.00
N GLN A 22 -9.26 2.78 8.27
CA GLN A 22 -8.92 3.71 9.35
C GLN A 22 -7.55 4.35 9.12
N CYS A 23 -6.57 3.60 8.63
CA CYS A 23 -5.25 4.12 8.28
C CYS A 23 -5.25 4.88 6.95
N LEU A 24 -6.05 4.46 5.97
CA LEU A 24 -6.01 4.92 4.59
C LEU A 24 -7.35 5.54 4.17
N SER A 25 -7.55 6.81 4.52
CA SER A 25 -8.60 7.59 3.87
C SER A 25 -8.29 7.72 2.37
N VAL A 26 -9.31 7.65 1.51
CA VAL A 26 -9.17 7.72 0.04
C VAL A 26 -8.39 8.96 -0.40
N THR A 27 -8.57 10.09 0.28
CA THR A 27 -7.82 11.33 0.04
C THR A 27 -6.35 11.23 0.45
N ARG A 28 -6.04 10.49 1.53
CA ARG A 28 -4.66 10.22 1.96
C ARG A 28 -3.94 9.32 0.98
N LEU A 29 -4.61 8.30 0.44
CA LEU A 29 -4.02 7.43 -0.58
C LEU A 29 -3.62 8.24 -1.82
N LEU A 30 -4.55 9.01 -2.40
CA LEU A 30 -4.32 9.73 -3.67
C LEU A 30 -3.23 10.82 -3.59
N GLN A 31 -2.93 11.34 -2.40
CA GLN A 31 -2.01 12.46 -2.24
C GLN A 31 -0.70 12.12 -1.51
N ARG A 32 -0.51 10.86 -1.06
CA ARG A 32 0.67 10.49 -0.26
C ARG A 32 1.46 9.33 -0.85
N ARG A 33 2.72 9.24 -0.40
CA ARG A 33 3.62 8.10 -0.60
C ARG A 33 3.33 7.08 0.51
N VAL A 34 2.92 5.88 0.15
CA VAL A 34 2.53 4.83 1.09
C VAL A 34 3.44 3.61 0.89
N ILE A 35 4.05 3.15 1.98
CA ILE A 35 4.85 1.92 2.02
C ILE A 35 4.23 0.97 3.04
N PHE A 36 3.82 -0.21 2.58
CA PHE A 36 3.41 -1.31 3.44
C PHE A 36 4.64 -2.10 3.89
N ILE A 37 4.67 -2.48 5.17
CA ILE A 37 5.76 -3.28 5.73
C ILE A 37 5.16 -4.58 6.29
N ALA A 38 5.72 -5.73 5.92
CA ALA A 38 5.31 -7.02 6.45
C ALA A 38 6.40 -8.10 6.29
N ASP A 39 6.30 -9.19 7.05
CA ASP A 39 7.26 -10.30 6.99
C ASP A 39 7.00 -11.26 5.81
N LYS A 40 5.84 -11.16 5.16
CA LYS A 40 5.40 -12.08 4.09
C LYS A 40 5.01 -11.32 2.83
N LEU A 41 5.56 -11.73 1.70
CA LEU A 41 5.23 -11.17 0.38
C LEU A 41 3.74 -11.28 0.02
N SER A 42 3.09 -12.36 0.46
CA SER A 42 1.65 -12.57 0.27
C SER A 42 0.79 -11.56 1.04
N VAL A 43 1.27 -11.08 2.19
CA VAL A 43 0.59 -10.04 2.97
C VAL A 43 0.77 -8.69 2.28
N LEU A 44 2.00 -8.32 1.92
CA LEU A 44 2.29 -7.08 1.19
C LEU A 44 1.45 -6.95 -0.08
N SER A 45 1.43 -8.01 -0.89
CA SER A 45 0.68 -8.03 -2.14
C SER A 45 -0.82 -7.85 -1.89
N ARG A 46 -1.39 -8.52 -0.89
CA ARG A 46 -2.82 -8.39 -0.57
C ARG A 46 -3.15 -6.99 -0.06
N CYS A 47 -2.41 -6.45 0.90
CA CYS A 47 -2.64 -5.10 1.43
C CYS A 47 -2.55 -4.03 0.35
N ALA A 48 -1.52 -4.11 -0.51
CA ALA A 48 -1.32 -3.17 -1.60
C ALA A 48 -2.51 -3.20 -2.59
N HIS A 49 -2.96 -4.39 -3.01
CA HIS A 49 -4.13 -4.49 -3.90
C HIS A 49 -5.44 -4.07 -3.20
N SER A 50 -5.62 -4.40 -1.91
CA SER A 50 -6.76 -3.92 -1.12
C SER A 50 -6.80 -2.40 -1.08
N ALA A 51 -5.66 -1.73 -0.90
CA ALA A 51 -5.59 -0.27 -0.91
C ALA A 51 -6.04 0.33 -2.25
N LEU A 52 -5.70 -0.31 -3.38
CA LEU A 52 -6.19 0.10 -4.70
C LEU A 52 -7.69 -0.15 -4.85
N ALA A 53 -8.19 -1.29 -4.36
CA ALA A 53 -9.61 -1.61 -4.38
C ALA A 53 -10.45 -0.59 -3.56
N LEU A 54 -9.88 -0.04 -2.48
CA LEU A 54 -10.50 1.01 -1.67
C LEU A 54 -10.60 2.36 -2.40
N LEU A 55 -9.84 2.58 -3.46
CA LEU A 55 -9.92 3.81 -4.25
C LEU A 55 -11.18 3.87 -5.12
N TYR A 56 -11.86 2.74 -5.33
CA TYR A 56 -13.03 2.66 -6.18
C TYR A 56 -14.08 3.74 -5.85
N PRO A 57 -14.63 4.47 -6.85
CA PRO A 57 -14.48 4.28 -8.30
C PRO A 57 -13.23 4.90 -8.93
N PHE A 58 -12.38 5.54 -8.14
CA PHE A 58 -11.12 6.11 -8.61
C PHE A 58 -10.09 5.01 -8.87
N THR A 59 -9.21 5.27 -9.81
CA THR A 59 -8.11 4.38 -10.17
C THR A 59 -6.81 5.02 -9.72
N TRP A 60 -5.88 4.20 -9.24
CA TRP A 60 -4.53 4.65 -8.95
C TRP A 60 -3.82 4.99 -10.27
N GLN A 61 -3.24 6.18 -10.36
CA GLN A 61 -2.58 6.69 -11.58
C GLN A 61 -1.06 6.84 -11.42
N HIS A 62 -0.52 6.51 -10.26
CA HIS A 62 0.90 6.68 -9.95
C HIS A 62 1.62 5.33 -9.80
N THR A 63 2.89 5.37 -9.37
CA THR A 63 3.71 4.17 -9.20
C THR A 63 3.07 3.21 -8.21
N PHE A 64 2.92 1.96 -8.62
CA PHE A 64 2.40 0.87 -7.80
C PHE A 64 3.38 -0.31 -7.85
N VAL A 65 4.00 -0.64 -6.72
CA VAL A 65 4.98 -1.73 -6.59
C VAL A 65 4.64 -2.55 -5.35
N PRO A 66 3.73 -3.54 -5.43
CA PRO A 66 3.20 -4.24 -4.26
C PRO A 66 4.27 -4.98 -3.45
N VAL A 67 5.41 -5.32 -4.06
CA VAL A 67 6.60 -5.86 -3.42
C VAL A 67 7.83 -5.23 -4.07
N LEU A 68 8.59 -4.47 -3.29
CA LEU A 68 9.83 -3.82 -3.66
C LEU A 68 11.01 -4.66 -3.13
N PRO A 69 11.94 -5.09 -3.99
CA PRO A 69 13.12 -5.79 -3.53
C PRO A 69 14.10 -4.82 -2.83
N ALA A 70 14.90 -5.34 -1.91
CA ALA A 70 15.79 -4.53 -1.06
C ALA A 70 16.83 -3.72 -1.87
N ASN A 71 17.25 -4.22 -3.03
CA ASN A 71 18.17 -3.51 -3.92
C ASN A 71 17.53 -2.36 -4.72
N MET A 72 16.23 -2.09 -4.56
CA MET A 72 15.50 -1.04 -5.26
C MET A 72 14.80 -0.07 -4.31
N LEU A 73 15.22 -0.02 -3.04
CA LEU A 73 14.62 0.89 -2.05
C LEU A 73 14.80 2.37 -2.42
N ASP A 74 15.81 2.72 -3.22
CA ASP A 74 16.05 4.09 -3.71
C ASP A 74 14.83 4.70 -4.43
N ILE A 75 13.94 3.87 -4.97
CA ILE A 75 12.70 4.31 -5.62
C ILE A 75 11.77 5.03 -4.61
N CYS A 76 11.87 4.72 -3.32
CA CYS A 76 11.11 5.38 -2.25
C CYS A 76 11.42 6.88 -2.12
N CYS A 77 12.56 7.34 -2.65
CA CYS A 77 12.94 8.75 -2.70
C CYS A 77 12.22 9.55 -3.80
N SER A 78 11.35 8.91 -4.59
CA SER A 78 10.60 9.60 -5.65
C SER A 78 9.73 10.73 -5.08
N PRO A 79 9.70 11.92 -5.70
CA PRO A 79 8.83 13.02 -5.26
C PRO A 79 7.36 12.76 -5.56
N THR A 80 7.03 11.82 -6.46
CA THR A 80 5.66 11.51 -6.86
C THR A 80 4.96 10.62 -5.83
N PRO A 81 3.62 10.66 -5.71
CA PRO A 81 2.88 9.67 -4.94
C PRO A 81 3.20 8.25 -5.42
N PHE A 82 3.18 7.28 -4.51
CA PHE A 82 3.35 5.87 -4.82
C PHE A 82 2.70 5.00 -3.77
N VAL A 83 2.38 3.76 -4.15
CA VAL A 83 2.01 2.69 -3.23
C VAL A 83 3.00 1.55 -3.41
N MET A 84 3.77 1.24 -2.38
CA MET A 84 4.78 0.19 -2.40
C MET A 84 4.66 -0.76 -1.21
N GLY A 85 5.28 -1.93 -1.29
CA GLY A 85 5.40 -2.85 -0.16
C GLY A 85 6.84 -3.31 0.02
N ALA A 86 7.38 -3.29 1.23
CA ALA A 86 8.75 -3.72 1.52
C ALA A 86 8.76 -4.73 2.69
N LEU A 87 9.71 -5.66 2.70
CA LEU A 87 9.79 -6.66 3.75
C LEU A 87 10.30 -6.03 5.05
N SER A 88 9.85 -6.51 6.21
CA SER A 88 10.30 -5.99 7.52
C SER A 88 11.82 -5.85 7.71
N PRO A 89 12.69 -6.73 7.18
CA PRO A 89 14.14 -6.55 7.26
C PRO A 89 14.66 -5.27 6.57
N SER A 90 13.93 -4.75 5.58
CA SER A 90 14.26 -3.50 4.89
C SER A 90 13.71 -2.24 5.60
N LEU A 91 12.98 -2.39 6.70
CA LEU A 91 12.41 -1.28 7.46
C LEU A 91 13.47 -0.26 7.92
N PRO A 92 14.64 -0.65 8.47
CA PRO A 92 15.66 0.32 8.88
C PRO A 92 16.11 1.22 7.73
N GLU A 93 16.38 0.61 6.56
CA GLU A 93 16.78 1.33 5.35
C GLU A 93 15.67 2.27 4.85
N VAL A 94 14.41 1.84 4.91
CA VAL A 94 13.25 2.67 4.54
C VAL A 94 13.05 3.85 5.50
N LEU A 95 13.33 3.68 6.81
CA LEU A 95 13.21 4.74 7.81
C LEU A 95 14.33 5.79 7.71
N ASP A 96 15.51 5.40 7.24
CA ASP A 96 16.63 6.31 6.99
C ASP A 96 16.43 7.16 5.72
N MET A 97 15.47 6.79 4.86
CA MET A 97 15.14 7.57 3.67
C MET A 97 14.30 8.81 4.01
N PRO A 98 14.45 9.91 3.25
CA PRO A 98 13.71 11.15 3.48
C PRO A 98 12.24 11.05 3.03
N ILE A 99 11.49 10.13 3.62
CA ILE A 99 10.09 9.83 3.28
C ILE A 99 9.18 10.50 4.32
N GLU A 100 8.33 11.42 3.87
CA GLU A 100 7.44 12.22 4.75
C GLU A 100 6.49 11.42 5.65
N GLU A 101 6.25 10.13 5.42
CA GLU A 101 5.50 9.28 6.35
C GLU A 101 5.68 7.79 6.00
N VAL A 102 6.29 7.03 6.91
CA VAL A 102 6.20 5.57 6.93
C VAL A 102 5.15 5.24 7.97
N SER A 103 3.97 4.77 7.56
CA SER A 103 3.02 4.16 8.48
C SER A 103 3.37 2.68 8.58
N PRO A 104 4.12 2.22 9.61
CA PRO A 104 4.33 0.80 9.81
C PRO A 104 2.95 0.15 10.05
N PHE A 105 2.47 -0.61 9.08
CA PHE A 105 1.28 -1.44 9.28
C PHE A 105 1.65 -2.59 10.20
N LYS A 106 1.47 -2.40 11.50
CA LYS A 106 1.65 -3.42 12.54
C LYS A 106 0.33 -4.12 12.82
N GLY A 107 -0.39 -4.48 11.76
CA GLY A 107 -1.63 -5.25 11.84
C GLY A 107 -1.33 -6.71 11.55
N ALA A 108 -1.64 -7.59 12.50
CA ALA A 108 -1.72 -9.02 12.21
C ALA A 108 -2.90 -9.23 11.25
N ILE A 109 -2.62 -9.85 10.09
CA ILE A 109 -3.62 -10.41 9.18
C ILE A 109 -3.47 -11.93 9.22
#